data_AF-A0A1F7SL91-F1
#
_entry.id   AF-A0A1F7SL91-F1
#
_cell.length_a   1.000
_cell.length_b   1.000
_cell.length_c   1.000
_cell.angle_alpha   90.00
_cell.angle_beta   90.00
_cell.angle_gamma   90.00
#
_symmetry.space_group_name_H-M   'P 1'
#
loop_
_entity.id
_entity.type
_entity.pdbx_description
1 polymer ?
#
loop_
_entity_poly.entity_id
_entity_poly.type
_entity_poly.pdbx_seq_one_letter_code
_entity_poly.pdbx_strand_id
1 'polypeptide(L)' 'MLVVNTKLKQLIKESGKTQGLLAKEVGIPEARLSRIIHGYITPRKSEEKTIARILGILTIDVFPPQL' A
#
# COMPACT_ATOMS: atom_id res chain seq x y z
N MET A 1 13.79 -0.34 -9.67
CA MET A 1 12.41 -0.65 -9.22
C MET A 1 12.54 -1.22 -7.81
N LEU A 2 12.06 -0.53 -6.78
CA LEU A 2 12.20 -0.96 -5.38
C LEU A 2 11.39 -2.26 -5.16
N VAL A 3 12.04 -3.30 -4.62
CA VAL A 3 11.46 -4.64 -4.35
C VAL A 3 10.15 -4.57 -3.54
N VAL A 4 10.04 -3.57 -2.66
CA VAL A 4 8.85 -3.25 -1.86
C VAL A 4 7.58 -3.03 -2.71
N ASN A 5 7.71 -2.36 -3.85
CA ASN A 5 6.58 -2.00 -4.71
C ASN A 5 5.96 -3.21 -5.40
N THR A 6 6.79 -4.20 -5.73
CA THR A 6 6.34 -5.44 -6.37
C THR A 6 5.49 -6.26 -5.39
N LYS A 7 5.89 -6.32 -4.12
CA LYS A 7 5.17 -7.05 -3.07
C LYS A 7 3.82 -6.41 -2.74
N LEU A 8 3.77 -5.09 -2.56
CA LEU A 8 2.49 -4.39 -2.32
C LEU A 8 1.52 -4.58 -3.50
N LYS A 9 2.00 -4.44 -4.73
CA LYS A 9 1.17 -4.63 -5.93
C LYS A 9 0.61 -6.06 -6.03
N GLN A 10 1.42 -7.05 -5.69
CA GLN A 10 0.99 -8.46 -5.65
C GLN A 10 -0.10 -8.69 -4.60
N LEU A 11 0.10 -8.21 -3.37
CA LEU A 11 -0.86 -8.36 -2.28
C LEU A 11 -2.21 -7.70 -2.59
N ILE A 12 -2.18 -6.54 -3.27
CA ILE A 12 -3.41 -5.89 -3.74
C ILE A 12 -4.12 -6.77 -4.76
N LYS A 13 -3.39 -7.37 -5.71
CA LYS A 13 -3.97 -8.28 -6.71
C LYS A 13 -4.57 -9.53 -6.06
N GLU A 14 -3.87 -10.12 -5.09
CA GLU A 14 -4.33 -11.30 -4.34
C GLU A 14 -5.55 -10.99 -3.46
N SER A 15 -5.67 -9.76 -2.95
CA SER A 15 -6.85 -9.32 -2.19
C SER A 15 -8.14 -9.23 -3.00
N GLY A 16 -8.06 -9.32 -4.34
CA GLY A 16 -9.19 -9.16 -5.26
C GLY A 16 -9.75 -7.72 -5.33
N LYS A 17 -9.12 -6.76 -4.65
CA LYS A 17 -9.56 -5.36 -4.63
C LYS A 17 -8.96 -4.57 -5.79
N THR A 18 -9.75 -3.65 -6.34
CA THR A 18 -9.23 -2.64 -7.27
C THR A 18 -8.49 -1.54 -6.49
N GLN A 19 -7.61 -0.80 -7.17
CA GLN A 19 -6.92 0.35 -6.54
C GLN A 19 -7.91 1.40 -6.04
N GLY A 20 -8.96 1.71 -6.82
CA GLY A 20 -10.02 2.64 -6.40
C GLY A 20 -10.75 2.20 -5.13
N LEU A 21 -11.11 0.91 -5.00
CA LEU A 21 -11.77 0.40 -3.80
C LEU A 21 -10.84 0.50 -2.59
N LEU A 22 -9.58 0.08 -2.74
CA LEU A 22 -8.59 0.16 -1.68
C LEU A 22 -8.33 1.60 -1.26
N ALA A 23 -8.24 2.53 -2.21
CA ALA A 23 -8.04 3.95 -1.93
C ALA A 23 -9.21 4.53 -1.11
N LYS A 24 -10.44 4.14 -1.45
CA LYS A 24 -11.64 4.52 -0.71
C LYS A 24 -11.64 3.96 0.72
N GLU A 25 -11.26 2.70 0.92
CA GLU A 25 -11.18 2.08 2.25
C GLU A 25 -10.05 2.69 3.10
N VAL A 26 -8.94 3.08 2.47
CA VAL A 26 -7.82 3.76 3.13
C VAL A 26 -8.15 5.23 3.44
N GLY A 27 -9.09 5.83 2.71
CA GLY A 27 -9.47 7.24 2.84
C GLY A 27 -8.49 8.19 2.15
N ILE A 28 -7.89 7.77 1.03
CA ILE A 28 -6.96 8.60 0.24
C ILE A 28 -7.35 8.66 -1.23
N PRO A 29 -6.92 9.68 -2.00
CA PRO A 29 -7.13 9.70 -3.44
C PRO A 29 -6.46 8.51 -4.13
N GLU A 30 -7.13 7.92 -5.14
CA GLU A 30 -6.58 6.79 -5.90
C GLU A 30 -5.23 7.12 -6.55
N ALA A 31 -5.08 8.34 -7.08
CA ALA A 31 -3.80 8.82 -7.61
C ALA A 31 -2.67 8.80 -6.56
N ARG A 32 -2.99 9.09 -5.29
CA ARG A 32 -2.02 9.03 -4.19
C ARG A 32 -1.65 7.59 -3.86
N LEU A 33 -2.64 6.69 -3.78
CA LEU A 33 -2.40 5.27 -3.58
C LEU A 33 -1.52 4.70 -4.72
N SER A 34 -1.81 5.06 -5.97
CA SER A 34 -1.00 4.66 -7.13
C SER A 34 0.45 5.13 -6.98
N ARG A 35 0.69 6.38 -6.56
CA ARG A 35 2.05 6.87 -6.30
C ARG A 35 2.75 6.11 -5.18
N ILE A 36 2.03 5.66 -4.15
CA ILE A 36 2.57 4.80 -3.08
C ILE A 36 2.94 3.41 -3.65
N ILE A 37 2.02 2.77 -4.38
CA ILE A 37 2.23 1.43 -4.97
C ILE A 37 3.44 1.39 -5.90
N HIS A 38 3.65 2.46 -6.68
CA HIS A 38 4.79 2.58 -7.58
C HIS A 38 6.05 3.14 -6.89
N GLY A 39 5.98 3.47 -5.60
CA GLY A 39 7.06 4.01 -4.77
C GLY A 39 7.55 5.39 -5.20
N TYR A 40 6.70 6.18 -5.85
CA TYR A 40 6.99 7.58 -6.15
C TYR A 40 6.89 8.47 -4.91
N ILE A 41 6.16 8.03 -3.89
CA ILE A 41 6.04 8.72 -2.61
C ILE A 41 6.04 7.72 -1.46
N THR A 42 6.57 8.15 -0.32
CA THR A 42 6.48 7.40 0.94
C THR A 42 5.11 7.63 1.58
N PRO A 43 4.38 6.57 1.95
CA PRO A 43 3.14 6.70 2.71
C PRO A 43 3.41 7.24 4.12
N ARG A 44 2.40 7.89 4.72
CA ARG A 44 2.42 8.26 6.14
C ARG A 44 2.26 6.99 6.98
N LYS A 45 2.77 7.00 8.22
CA LYS A 45 2.58 5.86 9.15
C LYS A 45 1.12 5.46 9.35
N SER A 46 0.18 6.41 9.28
CA SER A 46 -1.26 6.13 9.33
C SER A 46 -1.77 5.41 8.08
N GLU A 47 -1.23 5.74 6.90
CA GLU A 47 -1.56 5.11 5.62
C GLU A 47 -0.99 3.70 5.59
N GLU A 48 0.27 3.50 6.01
CA GLU A 48 0.93 2.18 6.12
C GLU A 48 0.12 1.22 6.99
N LYS A 49 -0.26 1.65 8.21
CA LYS A 49 -1.08 0.86 9.13
C LYS A 49 -2.44 0.52 8.54
N THR A 50 -3.07 1.49 7.87
CA THR A 50 -4.41 1.30 7.30
C THR A 50 -4.37 0.34 6.11
N ILE A 51 -3.41 0.49 5.21
CA ILE A 51 -3.19 -0.40 4.07
C ILE A 51 -2.90 -1.82 4.57
N ALA A 52 -1.99 -1.97 5.54
CA ALA A 52 -1.66 -3.27 6.10
C ALA A 52 -2.87 -3.95 6.76
N ARG A 53 -3.66 -3.18 7.52
CA ARG A 53 -4.91 -3.67 8.16
C ARG A 53 -5.93 -4.15 7.12
N ILE A 54 -6.16 -3.38 6.06
CA ILE A 54 -7.13 -3.72 5.01
C ILE A 54 -6.70 -4.96 4.22
N LEU A 55 -5.39 -5.08 3.96
CA LEU A 55 -4.83 -6.22 3.25
C LEU A 55 -4.59 -7.44 4.16
N GLY A 56 -4.80 -7.32 5.47
CA GLY A 56 -4.63 -8.43 6.43
C GLY A 56 -3.18 -8.86 6.62
N ILE A 57 -2.22 -7.94 6.51
CA ILE A 57 -0.78 -8.21 6.56
C ILE A 57 -0.09 -7.40 7.67
N LEU A 58 1.15 -7.75 8.02
CA LEU A 58 1.95 -6.93 8.92
C LEU A 58 2.52 -5.73 8.18
N THR A 59 2.53 -4.57 8.84
CA THR A 59 3.07 -3.33 8.24
C THR A 59 4.52 -3.50 7.82
N ILE A 60 5.34 -4.20 8.61
CA ILE A 60 6.77 -4.45 8.32
C ILE A 60 7.00 -5.31 7.07
N ASP A 61 6.01 -6.10 6.66
CA ASP A 61 6.15 -7.01 5.50
C ASP A 61 6.21 -6.25 4.18
N VAL A 62 5.66 -5.03 4.17
CA VAL A 62 5.54 -4.18 2.99
C VAL A 62 6.22 -2.83 3.19
N PHE A 63 6.19 -2.28 4.39
CA PHE A 63 6.80 -0.99 4.72
C PHE A 63 7.90 -1.23 5.76
N PRO A 64 9.09 -1.68 5.34
CA PRO A 64 10.20 -1.87 6.27
C PRO A 64 10.62 -0.52 6.88
N PRO A 65 11.08 -0.50 8.15
CA PRO A 65 11.61 0.71 8.75
C PRO A 65 12.77 1.23 7.90
N GLN A 66 12.73 2.51 7.56
CA GLN A 66 13.85 3.20 6.92
C GLN A 66 14.95 3.35 7.97
N LEU A 67 16.07 2.67 7.74
CA LEU A 67 17.30 2.79 8.53
C LEU A 67 17.94 4.16 8.34
#